data_AF-A0A935GYC4-F1
#
_entry.id   AF-A0A935GYC4-F1
#
_cell.length_a   1.000
_cell.length_b   1.000
_cell.length_c   1.000
_cell.angle_alpha   90.00
_cell.angle_beta   90.00
_cell.angle_gamma   90.00
#
_symmetry.space_group_name_H-M   'P 1'
#
loop_
_entity.id
_entity.type
_entity.pdbx_description
1 polymer ?
#
loop_
_entity_poly.entity_id
_entity_poly.type
_entity_poly.pdbx_seq_one_letter_code
_entity_poly.pdbx_strand_id
1 'polypeptide(L)'
;MPHLSPPWSAPQRTSTSDKLTMGNWYLGNQYHVEQFKTSNGKTLLDSQVQNLVNATAAFSPPAAGQTSLPAAYASALNPVLAANWQ
;
A
#
# COMPACT_ATOMS: atom_id res chain seq x y z
N MET A 1 21.95 -4.99 -43.95
CA MET A 1 22.44 -4.41 -42.68
C MET A 1 21.34 -4.59 -41.64
N PRO A 2 21.61 -5.26 -40.51
CA PRO A 2 20.59 -5.70 -39.56
C PRO A 2 20.07 -4.55 -38.68
N HIS A 3 18.77 -4.58 -38.42
CA HIS A 3 18.02 -3.66 -37.56
C HIS A 3 18.21 -4.07 -36.09
N LEU A 4 18.87 -3.22 -35.29
CA LEU A 4 19.04 -3.38 -33.85
C LEU A 4 18.04 -2.48 -33.11
N SER A 5 16.97 -3.07 -32.57
CA SER A 5 16.08 -2.38 -31.61
C SER A 5 16.72 -2.35 -30.22
N PRO A 6 16.67 -1.23 -29.46
CA PRO A 6 17.20 -1.18 -28.09
C PRO A 6 16.30 -1.93 -27.09
N PRO A 7 16.86 -2.73 -26.15
CA PRO A 7 16.11 -3.37 -25.08
C PRO A 7 15.88 -2.37 -23.95
N TRP A 8 14.84 -1.53 -24.04
CA TRP A 8 14.39 -0.82 -22.86
C TRP A 8 13.63 -1.82 -21.97
N SER A 9 14.28 -2.29 -20.91
CA SER A 9 13.55 -2.81 -19.74
C SER A 9 12.98 -1.60 -19.01
N ALA A 10 11.73 -1.23 -19.29
CA ALA A 10 11.05 -0.26 -18.44
C ALA A 10 10.92 -0.87 -17.03
N PRO A 11 11.28 -0.15 -15.96
CA PRO A 11 10.95 -0.57 -14.61
C PRO A 11 9.43 -0.72 -14.54
N GLN A 12 8.94 -1.90 -14.15
CA GLN A 12 7.51 -2.16 -13.97
C GLN A 12 6.99 -1.20 -12.91
N ARG A 13 6.38 -0.09 -13.34
CA ARG A 13 5.59 0.76 -12.46
C ARG A 13 4.36 -0.06 -12.10
N THR A 14 4.34 -0.69 -10.93
CA THR A 14 3.11 -1.21 -10.34
C THR A 14 2.25 -0.01 -9.95
N SER A 15 1.58 0.60 -10.91
CA SER A 15 0.64 1.70 -10.71
C SER A 15 -0.76 1.14 -10.87
N THR A 16 -1.27 0.45 -9.85
CA THR A 16 -2.70 0.14 -9.80
C THR A 16 -3.42 1.41 -9.34
N SER A 17 -4.48 1.80 -10.06
CA SER A 17 -5.35 2.92 -9.67
C SER A 17 -6.54 2.47 -8.82
N ASP A 18 -6.51 1.21 -8.37
CA ASP A 18 -7.59 0.58 -7.64
C ASP A 18 -7.75 1.26 -6.28
N LYS A 19 -8.97 1.72 -5.99
CA LYS A 19 -9.31 2.42 -4.76
C LYS A 19 -10.67 1.93 -4.26
N LEU A 20 -10.70 1.54 -2.99
CA LEU A 20 -11.93 1.33 -2.22
C LEU A 20 -12.07 2.46 -1.21
N THR A 21 -13.27 3.05 -1.10
CA THR A 21 -13.57 4.08 -0.08
C THR A 21 -14.71 3.60 0.78
N MET A 22 -14.51 3.57 2.10
CA MET A 22 -15.59 3.33 3.06
C MET A 22 -16.03 4.67 3.63
N GLY A 23 -17.27 5.04 3.35
CA GLY A 23 -17.87 6.24 3.92
C GLY A 23 -18.09 6.06 5.42
N ASN A 24 -18.05 7.17 6.16
CA ASN A 24 -18.46 7.24 7.57
C ASN A 24 -17.66 6.37 8.55
N TRP A 25 -16.51 5.82 8.13
CA TRP A 25 -15.67 4.94 8.95
C TRP A 25 -15.46 5.51 10.37
N TYR A 26 -15.09 6.78 10.49
CA TYR A 26 -14.83 7.42 11.80
C TYR A 26 -16.07 7.95 12.54
N LEU A 27 -17.30 7.70 12.07
CA LEU A 27 -18.53 8.15 12.74
C LEU A 27 -19.04 7.16 13.80
N GLY A 28 -18.43 5.97 13.91
CA GLY A 28 -18.73 4.98 14.94
C GLY A 28 -18.62 3.54 14.44
N ASN A 29 -18.52 2.60 15.37
CA ASN A 29 -18.27 1.18 15.08
C ASN A 29 -19.32 0.55 14.16
N GLN A 30 -20.56 1.07 14.11
CA GLN A 30 -21.58 0.56 13.18
C GLN A 30 -21.26 0.79 11.69
N TYR A 31 -20.27 1.62 11.38
CA TYR A 31 -19.78 1.89 10.03
C TYR A 31 -18.50 1.12 9.69
N HIS A 32 -18.01 0.32 10.63
CA HIS A 32 -16.82 -0.49 10.41
C HIS A 32 -17.18 -1.80 9.70
N VAL A 33 -16.21 -2.37 8.99
CA VAL A 33 -16.25 -3.76 8.53
C VAL A 33 -15.25 -4.53 9.38
N GLU A 34 -15.61 -5.76 9.75
CA GLU A 34 -14.85 -6.52 10.74
C GLU A 34 -13.51 -7.02 10.18
N GLN A 35 -13.47 -7.32 8.87
CA GLN A 35 -12.31 -7.95 8.22
C GLN A 35 -12.18 -7.52 6.75
N PHE A 36 -10.95 -7.20 6.32
CA PHE A 36 -10.57 -7.12 4.92
C PHE A 36 -9.79 -8.36 4.54
N LYS A 37 -10.23 -9.07 3.50
CA LYS A 37 -9.55 -10.26 2.98
C LYS A 37 -9.06 -10.03 1.57
N THR A 38 -7.79 -10.29 1.33
CA THR A 38 -7.22 -10.26 -0.01
C THR A 38 -7.33 -11.63 -0.67
N SER A 39 -7.24 -11.67 -2.01
CA SER A 39 -7.33 -12.91 -2.79
C SER A 39 -6.22 -13.93 -2.47
N ASN A 40 -5.09 -13.49 -1.90
CA ASN A 40 -4.02 -14.35 -1.42
C ASN A 40 -4.18 -14.78 0.05
N GLY A 41 -5.36 -14.57 0.65
CA GLY A 41 -5.72 -15.09 1.97
C GLY A 41 -5.34 -14.21 3.15
N LYS A 42 -4.66 -13.07 2.93
CA LYS A 42 -4.29 -12.17 4.02
C LYS A 42 -5.52 -11.46 4.57
N THR A 43 -5.59 -11.34 5.89
CA THR A 43 -6.68 -10.68 6.60
C THR A 43 -6.18 -9.49 7.42
N LEU A 44 -6.86 -8.35 7.30
CA LEU A 44 -6.72 -7.18 8.16
C LEU A 44 -8.00 -7.05 9.01
N LEU A 45 -7.87 -7.13 10.33
CA LEU A 45 -9.00 -6.94 11.25
C LEU A 45 -9.30 -5.45 11.44
N ASP A 46 -10.56 -5.12 11.75
CA ASP A 46 -10.99 -3.78 12.18
C ASP A 46 -10.03 -3.14 13.19
N SER A 47 -9.70 -3.89 14.25
CA SER A 47 -8.80 -3.44 15.33
C SER A 47 -7.38 -3.11 14.88
N GLN A 48 -6.97 -3.59 13.70
CA GLN A 48 -5.65 -3.35 13.11
C GLN A 48 -5.68 -2.22 12.07
N VAL A 49 -6.87 -1.76 11.64
CA VAL A 49 -7.00 -0.67 10.66
C VAL A 49 -6.36 0.60 11.16
N GLN A 50 -6.58 0.97 12.43
CA GLN A 50 -5.98 2.19 12.98
C GLN A 50 -4.44 2.11 13.05
N ASN A 51 -3.88 0.93 13.34
CA ASN A 51 -2.43 0.73 13.33
C ASN A 51 -1.85 0.92 11.92
N LEU A 52 -2.55 0.41 10.91
CA LEU A 52 -2.17 0.60 9.51
C LEU A 52 -2.28 2.08 9.08
N VAL A 53 -3.35 2.77 9.46
CA VAL A 53 -3.52 4.20 9.19
C VAL A 53 -2.42 5.01 9.88
N ASN A 54 -2.10 4.73 11.14
CA ASN A 54 -1.03 5.42 11.86
C ASN A 54 0.35 5.21 11.20
N ALA A 55 0.64 3.99 10.76
CA ALA A 55 1.88 3.67 10.07
C ALA A 55 2.00 4.35 8.70
N THR A 56 0.89 4.48 7.98
CA THR A 56 0.85 5.19 6.68
C THR A 56 0.73 6.71 6.83
N ALA A 57 0.20 7.22 7.94
CA ALA A 57 0.19 8.66 8.25
C ALA A 57 1.58 9.15 8.69
N ALA A 58 2.36 8.32 9.38
CA ALA A 58 3.78 8.55 9.63
C ALA A 58 4.61 8.61 8.33
N PHE A 59 4.05 8.08 7.23
CA PHE A 59 4.56 8.22 5.87
C PHE A 59 3.97 9.48 5.23
N SER A 60 4.52 10.65 5.58
CA SER A 60 4.29 11.87 4.79
C SER A 60 4.86 11.68 3.37
N PRO A 61 4.17 12.13 2.31
CA PRO A 61 4.66 11.95 0.95
C PRO A 61 6.07 12.53 0.80
N PRO A 62 7.01 11.82 0.12
CA PRO A 62 8.30 12.41 -0.20
C PRO A 62 8.09 13.70 -1.02
N ALA A 63 9.03 14.63 -0.93
CA ALA A 63 8.95 15.89 -1.65
C ALA A 63 8.53 15.66 -3.12
N ALA A 64 7.57 16.45 -3.60
CA ALA A 64 7.03 16.33 -4.95
C ALA A 64 8.20 16.31 -5.96
N GLY A 65 8.42 15.16 -6.61
CA GLY A 65 9.57 14.93 -7.48
C GLY A 65 10.32 13.62 -7.22
N GLN A 66 10.14 12.99 -6.05
CA GLN A 66 10.71 11.68 -5.77
C GLN A 66 9.78 10.56 -6.27
N THR A 67 10.05 10.01 -7.46
CA THR A 67 9.24 8.94 -8.08
C THR A 67 9.66 7.52 -7.65
N SER A 68 10.67 7.40 -6.79
CA SER A 68 11.21 6.13 -6.31
C SER A 68 11.07 6.05 -4.79
N LEU A 69 10.43 4.97 -4.32
CA LEU A 69 10.37 4.62 -2.90
C LEU A 69 11.80 4.20 -2.46
N PRO A 70 12.49 4.95 -1.58
CA PRO A 70 13.85 4.59 -1.19
C PRO A 70 13.87 3.26 -0.44
N ALA A 71 14.91 2.44 -0.60
CA ALA A 71 14.98 1.10 0.00
C ALA A 71 14.78 1.08 1.53
N ALA A 72 15.22 2.14 2.23
CA ALA A 72 15.00 2.32 3.66
C ALA A 72 13.51 2.42 4.04
N TYR A 73 12.66 2.91 3.14
CA TYR A 73 11.21 2.99 3.35
C TYR A 73 10.54 1.62 3.27
N ALA A 74 10.96 0.78 2.32
CA ALA A 74 10.45 -0.59 2.21
C ALA A 74 10.80 -1.42 3.46
N SER A 75 12.00 -1.24 4.02
CA SER A 75 12.42 -1.93 5.25
C SER A 75 11.62 -1.54 6.49
N ALA A 76 11.10 -0.32 6.57
CA ALA A 76 10.26 0.13 7.69
C ALA A 76 8.78 -0.31 7.54
N LEU A 77 8.27 -0.34 6.30
CA LEU A 77 6.88 -0.72 6.00
C LEU A 77 6.64 -2.22 6.02
N ASN A 78 7.59 -3.02 5.53
CA ASN A 78 7.45 -4.48 5.46
C ASN A 78 7.04 -5.14 6.78
N PRO A 79 7.65 -4.85 7.94
CA PRO A 79 7.25 -5.49 9.19
C PRO A 79 5.87 -5.06 9.67
N VAL A 80 5.44 -3.82 9.41
CA VAL A 80 4.11 -3.34 9.80
C VAL A 80 3.03 -3.93 8.90
N LEU A 81 3.27 -3.99 7.58
CA LEU A 81 2.41 -4.71 6.66
C LEU A 81 2.34 -6.20 7.03
N ALA A 82 3.47 -6.85 7.32
CA ALA A 82 3.46 -8.25 7.74
C ALA A 82 2.75 -8.47 9.10
N ALA A 83 2.84 -7.52 10.04
CA ALA A 83 2.22 -7.64 11.35
C ALA A 83 0.70 -7.40 11.34
N ASN A 84 0.20 -6.56 10.44
CA ASN A 84 -1.23 -6.23 10.34
C ASN A 84 -1.98 -7.08 9.30
N TRP A 85 -1.25 -7.79 8.42
CA TRP A 85 -1.84 -8.70 7.45
C TRP A 85 -1.43 -10.13 7.77
N GLN A 86 -2.29 -10.85 8.50
CA GLN A 86 -2.08 -12.26 8.86
C GLN A 86 -2.60 -13.21 7.79
#